data_AF-R9JA59-F1
#
_entry.id   AF-R9JA59-F1
#
_cell.length_a   1.000
_cell.length_b   1.000
_cell.length_c   1.000
_cell.angle_alpha   90.00
_cell.angle_beta   90.00
_cell.angle_gamma   90.00
#
_symmetry.space_group_name_H-M   'P 1'
#
loop_
_entity.id
_entity.type
_entity.pdbx_description
1 polymer ?
#
loop_
_entity_poly.entity_id
_entity_poly.type
_entity_poly.pdbx_seq_one_letter_code
_entity_poly.pdbx_strand_id
1 'polypeptide(L)'
;MTITMTEKRIYFLGEASINGKTVQTERIDKIIDAETEKPIYEDVFQITKYADVENYKNKDDFIINLLSVAYFILKAEGEIEGAVILKAMEEGTDICKWGIRMEIIDNEKFQYETFDCATKN
;
A
#
# COMPACT_ATOMS: atom_id res chain seq x y z
N MET A 1 8.00 30.93 16.95
CA MET A 1 8.36 29.99 15.88
C MET A 1 7.28 28.94 15.85
N THR A 2 6.39 29.00 14.87
CA THR A 2 5.44 27.92 14.61
C THR A 2 6.27 26.76 14.09
N ILE A 3 6.43 25.71 14.88
CA ILE A 3 6.94 24.44 14.36
C ILE A 3 5.86 24.00 13.37
N THR A 4 6.08 24.24 12.08
CA THR A 4 5.36 23.52 11.05
C THR A 4 5.70 22.06 11.30
N MET A 5 4.84 21.33 12.00
CA MET A 5 4.85 19.89 11.95
C MET A 5 4.73 19.56 10.48
N THR A 6 5.84 19.21 9.84
CA THR A 6 5.81 18.67 8.49
C THR A 6 5.01 17.39 8.64
N GLU A 7 3.77 17.38 8.15
CA GLU A 7 2.98 16.16 8.13
C GLU A 7 3.83 15.11 7.43
N LYS A 8 4.18 14.06 8.18
CA LYS A 8 5.02 13.00 7.66
C LYS A 8 4.19 12.23 6.66
N ARG A 9 4.69 12.14 5.44
CA ARG A 9 4.09 11.34 4.38
C ARG A 9 4.13 9.86 4.77
N ILE A 10 3.27 9.08 4.15
CA ILE A 10 3.37 7.64 4.16
C ILE A 10 3.96 7.14 2.84
N TYR A 11 4.53 5.94 2.90
CA TYR A 11 4.84 5.13 1.74
C TYR A 11 4.36 3.71 1.97
N PHE A 12 4.24 2.91 0.92
CA PHE A 12 3.80 1.54 1.02
C PHE A 12 4.91 0.55 0.74
N LEU A 13 4.89 -0.55 1.47
CA LEU A 13 5.69 -1.76 1.22
C LEU A 13 4.72 -2.93 1.05
N GLY A 14 4.82 -3.63 -0.08
CA GLY A 14 4.12 -4.88 -0.32
C GLY A 14 4.98 -6.07 0.09
N GLU A 15 4.39 -7.08 0.73
CA GLU A 15 5.05 -8.32 1.13
C GLU A 15 4.20 -9.52 0.69
N ALA A 16 4.85 -10.58 0.24
CA ALA A 16 4.20 -11.86 -0.08
C ALA A 16 5.13 -13.05 0.18
N SER A 17 4.55 -14.25 0.31
CA SER A 17 5.32 -15.50 0.25
C SER A 17 5.44 -15.94 -1.21
N ILE A 18 6.67 -16.20 -1.66
CA ILE A 18 6.98 -16.64 -3.03
C ILE A 18 8.08 -17.70 -2.93
N ASN A 19 7.81 -18.90 -3.45
CA ASN A 19 8.72 -20.05 -3.37
C ASN A 19 9.20 -20.33 -1.93
N GLY A 20 8.29 -20.25 -0.95
CA GLY A 20 8.58 -20.42 0.48
C GLY A 20 9.43 -19.32 1.13
N LYS A 21 9.59 -18.15 0.49
CA LYS A 21 10.33 -17.00 1.05
C LYS A 21 9.46 -15.76 1.11
N THR A 22 9.65 -14.93 2.12
CA THR A 22 9.06 -13.58 2.16
C THR A 22 9.83 -12.68 1.19
N VAL A 23 9.11 -12.14 0.22
CA VAL A 23 9.59 -11.14 -0.75
C VAL A 23 8.88 -9.83 -0.47
N GLN A 24 9.61 -8.72 -0.55
CA GLN A 24 9.10 -7.39 -0.29
C GLN A 24 9.36 -6.48 -1.50
N THR A 25 8.41 -5.61 -1.81
CA THR A 25 8.59 -4.56 -2.83
C THR A 25 9.60 -3.51 -2.36
N GLU A 26 10.11 -2.73 -3.32
CA GLU A 26 10.66 -1.42 -3.01
C GLU A 26 9.57 -0.48 -2.47
N ARG A 27 10.00 0.70 -2.00
CA ARG A 27 9.12 1.77 -1.53
C ARG A 27 8.18 2.24 -2.65
N ILE A 28 6.88 2.18 -2.40
CA ILE A 28 5.85 2.78 -3.26
C ILE A 28 5.41 4.09 -2.62
N ASP A 29 5.75 5.22 -3.21
CA ASP A 29 5.42 6.57 -2.71
C ASP A 29 4.59 7.41 -3.69
N LYS A 30 4.24 6.81 -4.82
CA LYS A 30 3.36 7.38 -5.85
C LYS A 30 2.77 6.27 -6.72
N ILE A 31 1.65 6.58 -7.35
CA ILE A 31 1.07 5.80 -8.45
C ILE A 31 1.02 6.73 -9.65
N ILE A 32 1.55 6.25 -10.77
CA ILE A 32 1.72 7.02 -11.99
C ILE A 32 0.73 6.50 -13.04
N ASP A 33 0.05 7.42 -13.71
CA ASP A 33 -0.75 7.13 -14.90
C ASP A 33 0.17 6.72 -16.07
N ALA A 34 -0.07 5.53 -16.62
CA ALA A 34 0.82 4.95 -17.63
C ALA A 34 0.79 5.70 -18.99
N GLU A 35 -0.27 6.45 -19.29
CA GLU A 35 -0.40 7.18 -20.56
C GLU A 35 0.26 8.57 -20.49
N THR A 36 0.09 9.24 -19.34
CA THR A 36 0.50 10.64 -19.15
C THR A 36 1.77 10.80 -18.33
N GLU A 37 2.25 9.72 -17.70
CA GLU A 37 3.37 9.68 -16.76
C GLU A 37 3.21 10.61 -15.55
N LYS A 38 1.96 11.02 -15.25
CA LYS A 38 1.66 11.92 -14.13
C LYS A 38 1.22 11.17 -12.88
N PRO A 39 1.56 11.64 -11.66
CA PRO A 39 1.02 11.09 -10.42
C PRO A 39 -0.50 11.28 -10.32
N ILE A 40 -1.24 10.25 -9.89
CA ILE A 40 -2.71 10.29 -9.78
C ILE A 40 -3.27 10.23 -8.35
N TYR A 41 -2.44 10.02 -7.34
CA TYR A 41 -2.86 9.93 -5.92
C TYR A 41 -1.84 10.53 -4.94
N GLU A 42 -1.10 11.58 -5.33
CA GLU A 42 0.00 12.14 -4.51
C GLU A 42 -0.45 12.60 -3.11
N ASP A 43 -1.67 13.11 -2.99
CA ASP A 43 -2.27 13.57 -1.74
C ASP A 43 -2.58 12.43 -0.76
N VAL A 44 -2.94 11.24 -1.28
CA VAL A 44 -3.19 10.06 -0.44
C VAL A 44 -1.93 9.61 0.31
N PHE A 45 -0.75 9.84 -0.27
CA PHE A 45 0.53 9.57 0.41
C PHE A 45 0.84 10.56 1.54
N GLN A 46 -0.01 11.54 1.81
CA GLN A 46 0.07 12.39 3.00
C GLN A 46 -0.85 11.88 4.13
N ILE A 47 -1.73 10.92 3.84
CA ILE A 47 -2.73 10.42 4.78
C ILE A 47 -2.13 9.35 5.68
N THR A 48 -2.01 9.65 6.98
CA THR A 48 -1.40 8.73 7.95
C THR A 48 -2.39 7.78 8.62
N LYS A 49 -3.70 8.00 8.49
CA LYS A 49 -4.75 7.15 9.09
C LYS A 49 -5.67 6.60 8.01
N TYR A 50 -5.98 5.31 8.09
CA TYR A 50 -6.88 4.68 7.12
C TYR A 50 -8.29 5.31 7.10
N ALA A 51 -8.83 5.71 8.25
CA ALA A 51 -10.15 6.37 8.32
C ALA A 51 -10.26 7.63 7.45
N ASP A 52 -9.15 8.33 7.22
CA ASP A 52 -9.11 9.50 6.35
C ASP A 52 -9.08 9.07 4.87
N VAL A 53 -8.45 7.92 4.55
CA VAL A 53 -8.54 7.27 3.23
C VAL A 53 -9.97 6.80 2.93
N GLU A 54 -10.73 6.36 3.94
CA GLU A 54 -12.14 5.98 3.77
C GLU A 54 -13.03 7.10 3.27
N ASN A 55 -12.67 8.34 3.58
CA ASN A 55 -13.38 9.53 3.13
C ASN A 55 -12.79 10.11 1.83
N TYR A 56 -11.75 9.49 1.26
CA TYR A 56 -11.15 9.92 0.02
C TYR A 56 -12.08 9.64 -1.16
N LYS A 57 -12.31 10.66 -1.99
CA LYS A 57 -13.28 10.62 -3.10
C LYS A 57 -13.09 9.42 -4.04
N ASN A 58 -11.85 9.03 -4.30
CA ASN A 58 -11.49 7.96 -5.23
C ASN A 58 -10.82 6.78 -4.50
N LYS A 59 -11.25 6.48 -3.26
CA LYS A 59 -10.65 5.43 -2.41
C LYS A 59 -10.51 4.10 -3.15
N ASP A 60 -11.58 3.60 -3.74
CA ASP A 60 -11.58 2.25 -4.30
C ASP A 60 -10.61 2.16 -5.47
N ASP A 61 -10.59 3.16 -6.35
CA ASP A 61 -9.62 3.24 -7.44
C ASP A 61 -8.19 3.32 -6.93
N PHE A 62 -7.93 4.13 -5.89
CA PHE A 62 -6.62 4.19 -5.25
C PHE A 62 -6.18 2.82 -4.70
N ILE A 63 -7.05 2.14 -3.94
CA ILE A 63 -6.75 0.84 -3.35
C ILE A 63 -6.49 -0.19 -4.45
N ILE A 64 -7.35 -0.26 -5.47
CA ILE A 64 -7.20 -1.20 -6.58
C ILE A 64 -5.88 -0.96 -7.33
N ASN A 65 -5.54 0.30 -7.63
CA ASN A 65 -4.28 0.63 -8.30
C ASN A 65 -3.07 0.29 -7.41
N LEU A 66 -3.11 0.61 -6.12
CA LEU A 66 -2.03 0.29 -5.18
C LEU A 66 -1.80 -1.22 -5.07
N LEU A 67 -2.87 -1.99 -4.88
CA LEU A 67 -2.85 -3.45 -4.82
C LEU A 67 -2.28 -4.02 -6.13
N SER A 68 -2.71 -3.48 -7.27
CA SER A 68 -2.24 -3.91 -8.59
C SER A 68 -0.74 -3.66 -8.76
N VAL A 69 -0.24 -2.47 -8.40
CA VAL A 69 1.19 -2.15 -8.46
C VAL A 69 2.00 -3.14 -7.61
N ALA A 70 1.62 -3.34 -6.35
CA ALA A 70 2.32 -4.28 -5.47
C ALA A 70 2.26 -5.72 -5.99
N TYR A 71 1.10 -6.15 -6.48
CA TYR A 71 0.91 -7.47 -7.06
C TYR A 71 1.80 -7.70 -8.27
N PHE A 72 1.86 -6.76 -9.22
CA PHE A 72 2.69 -6.92 -10.41
C PHE A 72 4.19 -6.94 -10.09
N ILE A 73 4.64 -6.11 -9.14
CA ILE A 73 6.04 -6.14 -8.67
C ILE A 73 6.36 -7.51 -8.06
N LEU A 74 5.51 -8.00 -7.14
CA LEU A 74 5.74 -9.27 -6.46
C LEU A 74 5.61 -10.48 -7.41
N LYS A 75 4.62 -10.46 -8.31
CA LYS A 75 4.41 -11.54 -9.28
C LYS A 75 5.53 -11.68 -10.31
N ALA A 76 6.31 -10.62 -10.54
CA ALA A 76 7.51 -10.70 -11.37
C ALA A 76 8.59 -11.60 -10.75
N GLU A 77 8.58 -11.80 -9.43
CA GLU A 77 9.52 -12.65 -8.69
C GLU A 77 9.08 -14.12 -8.65
N GLY A 78 7.80 -14.41 -8.90
CA GLY A 78 7.26 -15.77 -8.95
C GLY A 78 5.77 -15.88 -8.62
N GLU A 79 5.31 -17.11 -8.39
CA GLU A 79 3.94 -17.38 -7.97
C GLU A 79 3.73 -16.96 -6.51
N ILE A 80 2.71 -16.14 -6.27
CA ILE A 80 2.37 -15.65 -4.94
C ILE A 80 1.58 -16.72 -4.19
N GLU A 81 2.09 -17.09 -3.03
CA GLU A 81 1.49 -18.06 -2.12
C GLU A 81 0.57 -17.31 -1.12
N GLY A 82 -0.74 -17.44 -1.32
CA GLY A 82 -1.75 -16.93 -0.38
C GLY A 82 -2.09 -15.46 -0.58
N ALA A 83 -1.44 -14.57 0.18
CA ALA A 83 -1.86 -13.17 0.29
C ALA A 83 -0.70 -12.19 0.10
N VAL A 84 -1.04 -11.00 -0.41
CA VAL A 84 -0.16 -9.82 -0.43
C VAL A 84 -0.53 -8.91 0.74
N ILE A 85 0.46 -8.50 1.52
CA ILE A 85 0.31 -7.57 2.63
C ILE A 85 0.94 -6.24 2.24
N LEU A 86 0.14 -5.19 2.15
CA LEU A 86 0.59 -3.82 1.95
C LEU A 86 0.58 -3.06 3.27
N LYS A 87 1.69 -2.43 3.64
CA LYS A 87 1.82 -1.64 4.87
C LYS A 87 2.09 -0.17 4.54
N ALA A 88 1.26 0.72 5.07
CA ALA A 88 1.48 2.15 5.06
C ALA A 88 2.47 2.52 6.18
N MET A 89 3.67 2.93 5.79
CA MET A 89 4.80 3.25 6.66
C MET A 89 4.96 4.76 6.77
N GLU A 90 5.10 5.30 7.98
CA GLU A 90 5.40 6.73 8.18
C GLU A 90 6.84 7.05 7.76
N GLU A 91 7.00 8.00 6.84
CA GLU A 91 8.30 8.41 6.30
C GLU A 91 9.26 8.91 7.38
N GLY A 92 10.53 8.51 7.25
CA GLY A 92 11.56 8.81 8.24
C GLY A 92 11.42 8.00 9.54
N THR A 93 10.58 6.97 9.55
CA THR A 93 10.40 6.03 10.66
C THR A 93 10.19 4.60 10.16
N ASP A 94 10.20 3.64 11.08
CA ASP A 94 9.83 2.24 10.85
C ASP A 94 8.41 1.91 11.34
N ILE A 95 7.57 2.94 11.53
CA ILE A 95 6.24 2.77 12.10
C ILE A 95 5.24 2.46 10.98
N CYS A 96 4.68 1.25 11.01
CA CYS A 96 3.46 0.97 10.25
C CYS A 96 2.26 1.67 10.90
N LYS A 97 1.48 2.38 10.09
CA LYS A 97 0.25 3.06 10.52
C LYS A 97 -0.98 2.20 10.29
N TRP A 98 -1.10 1.62 9.10
CA TRP A 98 -2.20 0.75 8.71
C TRP A 98 -1.74 -0.12 7.54
N GLY A 99 -2.54 -1.09 7.15
CA GLY A 99 -2.25 -1.92 6.00
C GLY A 99 -3.46 -2.52 5.35
N ILE A 100 -3.21 -3.17 4.22
CA ILE A 100 -4.19 -3.87 3.39
C ILE A 100 -3.69 -5.29 3.22
N ARG A 101 -4.52 -6.27 3.54
CA ARG A 101 -4.27 -7.68 3.25
C ARG A 101 -5.14 -8.07 2.06
N MET A 102 -4.49 -8.42 0.95
CA MET A 102 -5.13 -8.88 -0.27
C MET A 102 -5.00 -10.40 -0.37
N GLU A 103 -6.13 -11.10 -0.33
CA GLU A 103 -6.21 -12.53 -0.61
C GLU A 103 -6.53 -12.76 -2.09
N ILE A 104 -5.69 -13.55 -2.75
CA ILE A 104 -5.89 -13.91 -4.16
C ILE A 104 -6.80 -15.14 -4.18
N ILE A 105 -7.98 -15.01 -4.76
CA ILE A 105 -8.95 -16.10 -4.90
C ILE A 105 -8.66 -16.90 -6.16
N ASP A 106 -8.43 -16.19 -7.26
CA ASP A 106 -8.00 -16.73 -8.55
C ASP A 106 -7.20 -15.67 -9.33
N ASN A 107 -6.82 -15.96 -10.57
CA ASN A 107 -6.02 -15.04 -11.39
C ASN A 107 -6.73 -13.72 -11.78
N GLU A 108 -8.03 -13.60 -11.53
CA GLU A 108 -8.85 -12.44 -11.91
C GLU A 108 -9.56 -11.80 -10.70
N LYS A 109 -9.60 -12.49 -9.56
CA LYS A 109 -10.34 -12.08 -8.37
C LYS A 109 -9.45 -12.06 -7.13
N PHE A 110 -9.56 -10.95 -6.42
CA PHE A 110 -9.02 -10.82 -5.08
C PHE A 110 -10.08 -10.25 -4.14
N GLN A 111 -9.91 -10.51 -2.86
CA GLN A 111 -10.57 -9.79 -1.78
C GLN A 111 -9.49 -9.06 -0.99
N TYR A 112 -9.88 -7.96 -0.35
CA TYR A 112 -8.99 -7.27 0.55
C TYR A 112 -9.68 -6.86 1.83
N GLU A 113 -8.90 -6.83 2.91
CA GLU A 113 -9.28 -6.27 4.19
C GLU A 113 -8.23 -5.26 4.63
N THR A 114 -8.64 -4.30 5.44
CA THR A 114 -7.75 -3.27 5.98
C THR A 114 -7.57 -3.47 7.46
N PHE A 115 -6.37 -3.22 7.96
CA PHE A 115 -6.03 -3.40 9.37
C PHE A 115 -5.25 -2.20 9.90
N ASP A 116 -5.47 -1.88 11.17
CA ASP A 116 -4.68 -0.88 11.88
C ASP A 116 -3.40 -1.53 12.42
N CYS A 117 -2.26 -0.91 12.18
CA CYS A 117 -0.98 -1.38 12.72
C CYS A 117 -0.78 -0.97 14.18
N ALA A 118 -1.55 0.00 14.68
CA ALA A 118 -1.56 0.40 16.09
C ALA A 118 -2.14 -0.69 17.01
N THR A 119 -2.83 -1.69 16.47
CA THR A 119 -3.28 -2.87 17.22
C THR A 119 -2.22 -3.97 17.25
N LYS A 120 -1.13 -3.72 17.99
CA LYS A 120 -0.39 -4.79 18.68
C LYS A 120 -0.52 -4.57 20.19
N ASN A 121 -1.44 -5.33 20.77
CA ASN A 121 -1.63 -5.71 22.18
C ASN A 121 -1.51 -4.63 23.26
#